data_AF-A0A8T2M502-F1
#
_entry.id   AF-A0A8T2M502-F1
#
_cell.length_a   1.000
_cell.length_b   1.000
_cell.length_c   1.000
_cell.angle_alpha   90.00
_cell.angle_beta   90.00
_cell.angle_gamma   90.00
#
_symmetry.space_group_name_H-M   'P 1'
#
loop_
_entity.id
_entity.type
_entity.pdbx_description
1 polymer ?
#
loop_
_entity_poly.entity_id
_entity_poly.type
_entity_poly.pdbx_seq_one_letter_code
_entity_poly.pdbx_strand_id
1 'polypeptide(L)'
;MNHLKDRPIFDGPTGQRFLVYNANAVREDEYYLAGKMIAVSVVHGGPGPHFLSEDLVDYLAGQSSFKATVDIITEDEIGQALREIESAATVEALQECTLRHSTMLQIAGCLRRVTTVEEKRTIVSDYLRWYIIDRNSVVIDR
;
A
#
# COMPACT_ATOMS: atom_id res chain seq x y z
N MET A 1 -20.13 -5.08 -8.09
CA MET A 1 -19.01 -4.19 -7.66
C MET A 1 -19.28 -3.51 -6.32
N ASN A 2 -20.47 -2.95 -6.08
CA ASN A 2 -20.79 -2.20 -4.86
C ASN A 2 -20.61 -2.95 -3.53
N HIS A 3 -20.82 -4.27 -3.48
CA HIS A 3 -20.58 -5.07 -2.27
C HIS A 3 -19.16 -5.64 -2.19
N LEU A 4 -18.47 -5.75 -3.34
CA LEU A 4 -17.13 -6.33 -3.39
C LEU A 4 -16.11 -5.41 -2.71
N LYS A 5 -16.24 -4.10 -2.92
CA LYS A 5 -15.36 -3.08 -2.33
C LYS A 5 -15.36 -3.04 -0.79
N ASP A 6 -16.40 -3.61 -0.16
CA ASP A 6 -16.60 -3.60 1.30
C ASP A 6 -16.16 -4.93 1.94
N ARG A 7 -15.61 -5.86 1.15
CA ARG A 7 -15.08 -7.12 1.64
C ARG A 7 -13.79 -6.89 2.45
N PRO A 8 -13.51 -7.73 3.47
CA PRO A 8 -12.35 -7.56 4.37
C PRO A 8 -11.01 -7.96 3.74
N ILE A 9 -10.97 -8.06 2.41
CA ILE A 9 -9.77 -8.25 1.58
C ILE A 9 -9.27 -6.94 0.99
N PHE A 10 -10.01 -5.85 1.16
CA PHE A 10 -9.64 -4.50 0.70
C PHE A 10 -9.50 -3.55 1.89
N ASP A 11 -8.51 -2.67 1.83
CA ASP A 11 -8.36 -1.54 2.74
C ASP A 11 -7.95 -0.27 1.97
N GLY A 12 -7.88 0.87 2.65
CA GLY A 12 -7.50 2.17 2.08
C GLY A 12 -8.66 3.16 1.96
N PRO A 13 -8.39 4.40 1.54
CA PRO A 13 -9.42 5.42 1.35
C PRO A 13 -10.50 5.04 0.32
N THR A 14 -11.64 5.72 0.38
CA THR A 14 -12.70 5.53 -0.63
C THR A 14 -12.18 5.89 -2.02
N GLY A 15 -12.29 4.96 -2.96
CA GLY A 15 -11.80 5.15 -4.33
C GLY A 15 -10.32 4.85 -4.52
N GLN A 16 -9.60 4.47 -3.46
CA GLN A 16 -8.17 4.15 -3.51
C GLN A 16 -7.89 2.87 -2.69
N ARG A 17 -8.73 1.87 -2.83
CA ARG A 17 -8.59 0.62 -2.08
C ARG A 17 -7.49 -0.25 -2.66
N PHE A 18 -6.75 -0.94 -1.82
CA PHE A 18 -5.78 -1.95 -2.20
C PHE A 18 -6.05 -3.27 -1.47
N LEU A 19 -5.44 -4.35 -1.95
CA LEU A 19 -5.60 -5.67 -1.33
C LEU A 19 -4.83 -5.75 -0.03
N VAL A 20 -5.46 -6.30 1.00
CA VAL A 20 -4.82 -6.58 2.29
C VAL A 20 -4.88 -8.06 2.62
N TYR A 21 -3.82 -8.58 3.21
CA TYR A 21 -3.77 -9.96 3.65
C TYR A 21 -4.79 -10.24 4.77
N ASN A 22 -5.62 -11.26 4.56
CA ASN A 22 -6.60 -11.76 5.52
C ASN A 22 -6.58 -13.28 5.52
N ALA A 23 -6.15 -13.86 6.64
CA ALA A 23 -5.95 -15.30 6.76
C ALA A 23 -7.23 -16.12 6.54
N ASN A 24 -8.41 -15.59 6.87
CA ASN A 24 -9.67 -16.29 6.63
C ASN A 24 -10.03 -16.28 5.15
N ALA A 25 -9.94 -15.11 4.52
CA ALA A 25 -10.16 -14.94 3.08
C ALA A 25 -9.20 -15.81 2.23
N VAL A 26 -7.97 -16.00 2.70
CA VAL A 26 -6.98 -16.92 2.09
C VAL A 26 -7.46 -18.37 2.11
N ARG A 27 -8.09 -18.83 3.20
CA ARG A 27 -8.62 -20.20 3.32
C ARG A 27 -9.91 -20.41 2.53
N GLU A 28 -10.64 -19.34 2.26
CA GLU A 28 -11.95 -19.35 1.60
C GLU A 28 -11.87 -19.00 0.10
N ASP A 29 -10.65 -18.92 -0.46
CA ASP A 29 -10.37 -18.55 -1.85
C ASP A 29 -11.00 -17.21 -2.28
N GLU A 30 -11.17 -16.29 -1.34
CA GLU A 30 -11.93 -15.06 -1.58
C GLU A 30 -11.23 -14.14 -2.60
N TYR A 31 -9.90 -14.06 -2.56
CA TYR A 31 -9.09 -13.28 -3.52
C TYR A 31 -9.28 -13.79 -4.95
N TYR A 32 -9.22 -15.10 -5.15
CA TYR A 32 -9.42 -15.74 -6.44
C TYR A 32 -10.84 -15.51 -6.97
N LEU A 33 -11.86 -15.63 -6.10
CA LEU A 33 -13.24 -15.34 -6.45
C LEU A 33 -13.44 -13.86 -6.80
N ALA A 34 -12.88 -12.94 -6.01
CA ALA A 34 -12.92 -11.51 -6.27
C ALA A 34 -12.27 -11.16 -7.62
N GLY A 35 -11.09 -11.70 -7.90
CA GLY A 35 -10.39 -11.55 -9.17
C GLY A 35 -11.24 -12.02 -10.36
N LYS A 36 -11.85 -13.21 -10.26
CA LYS A 36 -12.79 -13.70 -11.28
C LYS A 36 -14.00 -12.78 -11.46
N MET A 37 -14.60 -12.31 -10.37
CA MET A 37 -15.74 -11.38 -10.45
C MET A 37 -15.36 -10.07 -11.16
N ILE A 38 -14.18 -9.52 -10.85
CA ILE A 38 -13.66 -8.32 -11.51
C ILE A 38 -13.42 -8.60 -13.00
N ALA A 39 -12.71 -9.69 -13.33
CA ALA A 39 -12.40 -10.05 -14.71
C ALA A 39 -13.66 -10.26 -15.56
N VAL A 40 -14.64 -11.02 -15.05
CA VAL A 40 -15.93 -11.25 -15.73
C VAL A 40 -16.65 -9.93 -15.97
N SER A 41 -16.69 -9.04 -14.97
CA SER A 41 -17.31 -7.72 -15.11
C SER A 41 -16.65 -6.90 -16.22
N VAL A 42 -15.31 -6.82 -16.23
CA VAL A 42 -14.57 -6.04 -17.23
C VAL A 42 -14.76 -6.61 -18.65
N VAL A 43 -14.59 -7.92 -18.83
CA VAL A 43 -14.68 -8.58 -20.15
C VAL A 43 -16.06 -8.41 -20.79
N HIS A 44 -17.12 -8.36 -19.99
CA HIS A 44 -18.49 -8.22 -20.50
C HIS A 44 -18.99 -6.77 -20.51
N GLY A 45 -18.12 -5.79 -20.26
CA GLY A 45 -18.51 -4.37 -20.24
C GLY A 45 -19.41 -3.98 -19.06
N GLY A 46 -19.37 -4.76 -17.98
CA GLY A 46 -19.99 -4.44 -16.70
C GLY A 46 -19.25 -3.35 -15.93
N PRO A 47 -19.68 -3.03 -14.69
CA PRO A 47 -19.03 -2.01 -13.88
C PRO A 47 -17.59 -2.41 -13.52
N GLY A 48 -16.63 -1.56 -13.83
CA GLY A 48 -15.22 -1.75 -13.50
C GLY A 48 -14.93 -1.57 -12.00
N PRO A 49 -13.78 -2.04 -11.51
CA PRO A 49 -13.39 -1.93 -10.11
C PRO A 49 -12.83 -0.53 -9.79
N HIS A 50 -13.59 0.54 -10.06
CA HIS A 50 -13.18 1.94 -9.88
C HIS A 50 -12.88 2.35 -8.42
N PHE A 51 -13.05 1.41 -7.48
CA PHE A 51 -12.71 1.62 -6.09
C PHE A 51 -11.24 1.28 -5.78
N LEU A 52 -10.53 0.61 -6.69
CA LEU A 52 -9.13 0.23 -6.52
C LEU A 52 -8.21 1.44 -6.71
N SER A 53 -7.10 1.47 -5.97
CA SER A 53 -6.05 2.48 -6.14
C SER A 53 -5.37 2.33 -7.51
N GLU A 54 -4.95 3.46 -8.08
CA GLU A 54 -4.17 3.48 -9.32
C GLU A 54 -2.88 2.68 -9.16
N ASP A 55 -2.18 2.77 -8.02
CA ASP A 55 -0.94 2.02 -7.78
C ASP A 55 -1.13 0.50 -7.86
N LEU A 56 -2.25 -0.03 -7.35
CA LEU A 56 -2.54 -1.46 -7.45
C LEU A 56 -2.90 -1.84 -8.90
N VAL A 57 -3.67 -1.01 -9.59
CA VAL A 57 -4.06 -1.26 -10.99
C VAL A 57 -2.84 -1.22 -11.91
N ASP A 58 -1.98 -0.22 -11.76
CA ASP A 58 -0.72 -0.06 -12.48
C ASP A 58 0.19 -1.28 -12.22
N TYR A 59 0.33 -1.71 -10.96
CA TYR A 59 1.09 -2.90 -10.61
C TYR A 59 0.54 -4.17 -11.29
N LEU A 60 -0.78 -4.40 -11.24
CA LEU A 60 -1.44 -5.53 -11.89
C LEU A 60 -1.29 -5.49 -13.43
N ALA A 61 -1.19 -4.29 -14.01
CA ALA A 61 -0.92 -4.08 -15.42
C ALA A 61 0.58 -4.23 -15.80
N GLY A 62 1.45 -4.56 -14.83
CA GLY A 62 2.90 -4.69 -15.04
C GLY A 62 3.62 -3.36 -15.23
N GLN A 63 3.01 -2.25 -14.79
CA GLN A 63 3.62 -0.92 -14.84
C GLN A 63 4.50 -0.67 -13.61
N SER A 64 5.55 0.12 -13.80
CA SER A 64 6.51 0.44 -12.73
C SER A 64 6.21 1.75 -12.00
N SER A 65 5.13 2.45 -12.34
CA SER A 65 4.72 3.67 -11.65
C SER A 65 4.28 3.35 -10.23
N PHE A 66 4.68 4.23 -9.31
CA PHE A 66 4.18 4.21 -7.94
C PHE A 66 4.11 5.67 -7.44
N LYS A 67 2.91 6.11 -7.08
CA LYS A 67 2.55 7.51 -6.78
C LYS A 67 1.78 7.67 -5.48
N ALA A 68 1.61 6.59 -4.71
CA ALA A 68 0.94 6.65 -3.42
C ALA A 68 1.55 7.73 -2.52
N THR A 69 0.70 8.37 -1.73
CA THR A 69 1.07 9.32 -0.68
C THR A 69 0.72 8.74 0.68
N VAL A 70 1.17 9.42 1.75
CA VAL A 70 0.89 8.99 3.14
C VAL A 70 -0.60 8.96 3.46
N ASP A 71 -1.45 9.63 2.69
CA ASP A 71 -2.90 9.64 2.87
C ASP A 71 -3.58 8.29 2.57
N ILE A 72 -2.85 7.35 1.95
CA ILE A 72 -3.34 5.98 1.74
C ILE A 72 -3.30 5.14 3.03
N ILE A 73 -2.47 5.54 4.00
CA ILE A 73 -2.27 4.80 5.25
C ILE A 73 -3.52 4.93 6.11
N THR A 74 -4.03 3.79 6.57
CA THR A 74 -5.25 3.70 7.37
C THR A 74 -4.99 3.70 8.86
N GLU A 75 -3.80 3.27 9.31
CA GLU A 75 -3.39 3.34 10.71
C GLU A 75 -2.76 4.69 11.06
N ASP A 76 -3.40 5.42 11.98
CA ASP A 76 -2.98 6.77 12.40
C ASP A 76 -1.51 6.82 12.85
N GLU A 77 -1.04 5.82 13.60
CA GLU A 77 0.33 5.75 14.11
C GLU A 77 1.36 5.68 12.97
N ILE A 78 1.11 4.83 11.96
CA ILE A 78 1.98 4.69 10.80
C ILE A 78 1.93 5.97 9.95
N GLY A 79 0.73 6.51 9.75
CA GLY A 79 0.55 7.74 8.98
C GLY A 79 1.25 8.93 9.63
N GLN A 80 1.21 9.04 10.96
CA GLN A 80 1.94 10.07 11.70
C GLN A 80 3.46 9.87 11.58
N ALA A 81 3.95 8.65 11.77
CA ALA A 81 5.38 8.34 11.66
C ALA A 81 5.96 8.72 10.29
N LEU A 82 5.26 8.38 9.21
CA LEU A 82 5.68 8.74 7.84
C LEU A 82 5.62 10.25 7.60
N ARG A 83 4.61 10.97 8.12
CA ARG A 83 4.54 12.44 8.03
C ARG A 83 5.68 13.11 8.81
N GLU A 84 6.05 12.59 9.97
CA GLU A 84 7.22 13.08 10.72
C GLU A 84 8.50 12.95 9.90
N ILE A 85 8.74 11.78 9.30
CA ILE A 85 9.88 11.53 8.40
C ILE A 85 9.85 12.48 7.19
N GLU A 86 8.69 12.67 6.56
CA GLU A 86 8.51 13.55 5.41
C GLU A 86 8.74 15.03 5.76
N SER A 87 8.39 15.43 6.99
CA SER A 87 8.54 16.80 7.49
C SER A 87 9.98 17.17 7.89
N ALA A 88 10.88 16.19 8.03
CA ALA A 88 12.25 16.42 8.48
C ALA A 88 12.98 17.44 7.57
N ALA A 89 13.55 18.47 8.17
CA ALA A 89 14.21 19.58 7.47
C ALA A 89 15.74 19.52 7.47
N THR A 90 16.33 18.68 8.34
CA THR A 90 17.79 18.48 8.45
C THR A 90 18.12 16.99 8.50
N VAL A 91 19.39 16.65 8.22
CA VAL A 91 19.86 15.26 8.22
C VAL A 91 19.74 14.67 9.61
N GLU A 92 20.07 15.44 10.65
CA GLU A 92 20.01 15.05 12.05
C GLU A 92 18.55 14.76 12.46
N ALA A 93 17.61 15.64 12.10
CA ALA A 93 16.19 15.43 12.38
C ALA A 93 15.66 14.17 11.67
N LEU A 94 16.07 13.96 10.41
CA LEU A 94 15.67 12.77 9.65
C LEU A 94 16.25 11.49 10.26
N GLN A 95 17.51 11.51 10.71
CA GLN A 95 18.12 10.41 11.44
C GLN A 95 17.40 10.12 12.75
N GLU A 96 17.03 11.14 13.53
CA GLU A 96 16.26 10.98 14.76
C GLU A 96 14.88 10.36 14.50
N CYS A 97 14.13 10.87 13.52
CA CYS A 97 12.84 10.32 13.11
C CYS A 97 12.96 8.85 12.66
N THR A 98 13.97 8.54 11.86
CA THR A 98 14.25 7.18 11.37
C THR A 98 14.58 6.22 12.50
N LEU A 99 15.35 6.67 13.51
CA LEU A 99 15.66 5.87 14.70
C LEU A 99 14.44 5.67 15.60
N ARG A 100 13.65 6.73 15.81
CA ARG A 100 12.41 6.69 16.60
C ARG A 100 11.42 5.67 16.04
N HIS A 101 11.28 5.63 14.72
CA HIS A 101 10.37 4.73 14.00
C HIS A 101 11.07 3.49 13.42
N SER A 102 12.22 3.09 14.00
CA SER A 102 13.10 2.06 13.44
C SER A 102 12.45 0.69 13.32
N THR A 103 11.64 0.25 14.30
CA THR A 103 10.92 -1.03 14.23
C THR A 103 9.99 -1.09 13.03
N MET A 104 9.20 -0.03 12.82
CA MET A 104 8.27 0.10 11.70
C MET A 104 9.03 0.00 10.37
N LEU A 105 10.09 0.80 10.23
CA LEU A 105 10.91 0.81 9.02
C LEU A 105 11.66 -0.51 8.81
N GLN A 106 12.10 -1.18 9.88
CA GLN A 106 12.82 -2.45 9.80
C GLN A 106 11.90 -3.59 9.30
N ILE A 107 10.64 -3.63 9.75
CA ILE A 107 9.65 -4.61 9.27
C ILE A 107 9.41 -4.45 7.77
N ALA A 108 9.36 -3.20 7.28
CA ALA A 108 9.24 -2.89 5.87
C ALA A 108 10.56 -3.00 5.07
N GLY A 109 11.69 -3.29 5.73
CA GLY A 109 13.01 -3.30 5.09
C GLY A 109 13.49 -1.92 4.63
N CYS A 110 12.90 -0.84 5.12
CA CYS A 110 13.18 0.54 4.73
C CYS A 110 14.21 1.23 5.64
N LEU A 111 14.54 0.65 6.80
CA LEU A 111 15.53 1.21 7.72
C LEU A 111 16.91 1.25 7.07
N ARG A 112 17.49 2.44 6.96
CA ARG A 112 18.80 2.66 6.32
C ARG A 112 19.55 3.82 6.98
N ARG A 113 20.87 3.87 6.77
CA ARG A 113 21.68 5.02 7.17
C ARG A 113 21.41 6.17 6.20
N VAL A 114 20.95 7.28 6.76
CA VAL A 114 20.65 8.50 5.99
C VAL A 114 21.83 9.47 6.00
N THR A 115 22.14 10.02 4.83
CA THR A 115 23.24 10.98 4.61
C THR A 115 22.78 12.32 4.05
N THR A 116 21.62 12.38 3.39
CA THR A 116 21.00 13.63 2.89
C THR A 116 19.52 13.72 3.27
N VAL A 117 18.97 14.93 3.29
CA VAL A 117 17.55 15.16 3.68
C VAL A 117 16.58 14.64 2.63
N GLU A 118 16.99 14.63 1.36
CA GLU A 118 16.18 14.21 0.22
C GLU A 118 15.81 12.72 0.28
N GLU A 119 16.62 11.91 0.97
CA GLU A 119 16.37 10.48 1.19
C GLU A 119 15.05 10.20 1.92
N LYS A 120 14.46 11.19 2.60
CA LYS A 120 13.11 11.03 3.19
C LYS A 120 12.07 10.64 2.14
N ARG A 121 12.20 11.13 0.90
CA ARG A 121 11.26 10.83 -0.20
C ARG A 121 11.33 9.35 -0.58
N THR A 122 12.53 8.79 -0.67
CA THR A 122 12.71 7.38 -1.02
C THR A 122 12.31 6.48 0.13
N ILE A 123 12.61 6.83 1.38
CA ILE A 123 12.14 6.07 2.56
C ILE A 123 10.61 5.99 2.58
N VAL A 124 9.92 7.12 2.43
CA VAL A 124 8.45 7.15 2.45
C VAL A 124 7.88 6.40 1.23
N SER A 125 8.43 6.62 0.04
CA SER A 125 7.98 5.93 -1.18
C SER A 125 8.17 4.41 -1.10
N ASP A 126 9.33 3.94 -0.64
CA ASP A 126 9.62 2.51 -0.46
C ASP A 126 8.69 1.89 0.60
N TYR A 127 8.43 2.61 1.69
CA TYR A 127 7.52 2.13 2.72
C TYR A 127 6.08 2.00 2.20
N LEU A 128 5.59 3.00 1.46
CA LEU A 128 4.25 2.97 0.85
C LEU A 128 4.12 1.83 -0.16
N ARG A 129 5.17 1.58 -0.96
CA ARG A 129 5.21 0.44 -1.88
C ARG A 129 5.12 -0.87 -1.14
N TRP A 130 5.91 -1.03 -0.08
CA TRP A 130 5.85 -2.22 0.76
C TRP A 130 4.47 -2.39 1.41
N TYR A 131 3.89 -1.30 1.89
CA TYR A 131 2.61 -1.28 2.58
C TYR A 131 1.44 -1.69 1.67
N ILE A 132 1.43 -1.24 0.42
CA ILE A 132 0.36 -1.55 -0.54
C ILE A 132 0.61 -2.90 -1.22
N ILE A 133 1.82 -3.12 -1.72
CA ILE A 133 2.15 -4.22 -2.62
C ILE A 133 2.92 -5.32 -1.89
N ASP A 134 4.16 -5.06 -1.45
CA ASP A 134 5.08 -6.16 -1.11
C ASP A 134 4.58 -6.99 0.08
N ARG A 135 4.01 -6.35 1.12
CA ARG A 135 3.43 -7.06 2.28
C ARG A 135 2.20 -7.91 1.92
N ASN A 136 1.54 -7.61 0.80
CA ASN A 136 0.31 -8.27 0.33
C ASN A 136 0.53 -9.12 -0.94
N SER A 137 1.77 -9.24 -1.42
CA SER A 137 2.13 -9.93 -2.67
C SER A 137 1.50 -11.33 -2.80
N VAL A 138 1.54 -12.13 -1.73
CA VAL A 138 0.96 -13.49 -1.70
C VAL A 138 -0.53 -13.54 -2.06
N VAL A 139 -1.30 -12.49 -1.76
CA VAL A 139 -2.73 -12.43 -2.10
C VAL A 139 -3.01 -11.66 -3.38
N ILE A 140 -2.07 -10.83 -3.85
CA ILE A 140 -2.14 -10.14 -5.13
C ILE A 140 -1.83 -11.11 -6.28
N ASP A 141 -0.83 -11.98 -6.11
CA ASP A 141 -0.34 -12.91 -7.14
C ASP A 141 -1.17 -14.21 -7.24
N ARG A 142 -2.33 -14.27 -6.58
CA ARG A 142 -3.09 -15.49 -6.30
C ARG A 142 -4.23 -15.77 -7.29
#